data_AF-A0A1D2QAG5-F1
#
_entry.id   AF-A0A1D2QAG5-F1
#
_cell.length_a   1.000
_cell.length_b   1.000
_cell.length_c   1.000
_cell.angle_alpha   90.00
_cell.angle_beta   90.00
_cell.angle_gamma   90.00
#
_symmetry.space_group_name_H-M   'P 1'
#
loop_
_entity.id
_entity.type
_entity.pdbx_description
1 polymer ?
#
loop_
_entity_poly.entity_id
_entity_poly.type
_entity_poly.pdbx_seq_one_letter_code
_entity_poly.pdbx_strand_id
1 'polypeptide(L)'
;MFAHIHQYQHEQVADANRTAGESQTEDSVDKDAEEYFGKNMNEFDIETWETVEYEGDPIQRRTVALDDVVAISVPDEPAEDDDPDLPGRTIQVRTGGGETFVSQAKIVEVQDANPEGT
;
A
#
# COMPACT_ATOMS: atom_id res chain seq x y z
N MET A 1 -16.43 -12.24 2.94
CA MET A 1 -16.51 -10.88 2.36
C MET A 1 -15.14 -10.52 1.83
N PHE A 2 -15.08 -9.68 0.80
CA PHE A 2 -13.85 -9.12 0.25
C PHE A 2 -13.80 -7.63 0.57
N ALA A 3 -12.62 -7.11 0.87
CA ALA A 3 -12.43 -5.69 1.11
C ALA A 3 -11.18 -5.16 0.40
N HIS A 4 -11.33 -4.00 -0.24
CA HIS A 4 -10.23 -3.23 -0.79
C HIS A 4 -10.03 -1.99 0.08
N ILE A 5 -8.82 -1.84 0.61
CA ILE A 5 -8.43 -0.69 1.43
C ILE A 5 -7.20 -0.01 0.82
N HIS A 6 -7.10 1.30 1.02
CA HIS A 6 -5.85 2.02 0.83
C HIS A 6 -5.16 2.16 2.18
N GLN A 7 -3.86 1.88 2.22
CA GLN A 7 -3.03 2.21 3.37
C GLN A 7 -2.09 3.36 3.01
N TYR A 8 -1.84 4.24 3.97
CA TYR A 8 -1.04 5.45 3.81
C TYR A 8 0.16 5.47 4.74
N GLN A 9 1.24 6.08 4.30
CA GLN A 9 2.39 6.44 5.14
C GLN A 9 3.05 7.71 4.58
N HIS A 10 3.81 8.41 5.42
CA HIS A 10 4.63 9.53 4.97
C HIS A 10 5.66 9.06 3.93
N GLU A 11 6.03 9.95 3.01
CA GLU A 11 7.13 9.67 2.09
C GLU A 11 8.41 9.38 2.89
N GLN A 12 8.92 8.16 2.76
CA GLN A 12 10.26 7.85 3.24
C GLN A 12 11.23 8.52 2.26
N VAL A 13 11.63 9.75 2.58
CA VAL A 13 12.78 10.39 1.94
C VAL A 13 13.97 9.50 2.26
N ALA A 14 14.40 8.68 1.30
CA ALA A 14 15.60 7.89 1.46
C ALA A 14 16.74 8.87 1.76
N ASP A 15 17.24 8.82 3.00
CA ASP A 15 18.40 9.58 3.45
C ASP A 15 19.48 9.45 2.38
N ALA A 16 19.85 10.58 1.80
CA ALA A 16 20.77 10.65 0.69
C ALA A 16 22.18 10.28 1.19
N ASN A 17 22.44 8.98 1.38
CA ASN A 17 23.79 8.45 1.28
C ASN A 17 24.15 8.26 -0.20
N ARG A 18 23.94 9.33 -0.98
CA ARG A 18 24.65 9.59 -2.22
C ARG A 18 25.99 10.17 -1.80
N THR A 19 26.97 9.30 -1.60
CA THR A 19 28.37 9.72 -1.69
C THR A 19 28.55 10.36 -3.07
N ALA A 20 28.72 11.67 -3.09
CA ALA A 20 29.14 12.38 -4.29
C ALA A 20 30.56 11.92 -4.66
N GLY A 21 30.71 11.40 -5.88
CA GLY A 21 31.98 10.92 -6.45
C GLY A 21 31.71 9.59 -7.16
N GLU A 22 31.96 9.40 -8.45
CA GLU A 22 32.87 10.06 -9.37
C GLU A 22 32.32 9.93 -10.81
N SER A 23 32.72 10.87 -11.66
CA SER A 23 32.41 10.95 -13.09
C SER A 23 32.52 9.61 -13.83
N GLN A 24 31.48 9.22 -14.55
CA GLN A 24 31.60 8.24 -15.64
C GLN A 24 30.85 8.81 -16.86
N THR A 25 31.65 9.15 -17.86
CA THR A 25 31.30 9.62 -19.20
C THR A 25 30.45 8.62 -19.96
N GLU A 26 29.66 9.14 -20.91
CA GLU A 26 28.98 8.41 -21.98
C GLU A 26 29.81 7.22 -22.51
N ASP A 27 29.27 6.00 -22.40
CA ASP A 27 29.56 4.92 -23.34
C ASP A 27 28.42 3.88 -23.34
N SER A 28 27.64 3.91 -24.43
CA SER A 28 26.87 2.83 -25.05
C SER A 28 26.47 1.61 -24.19
N VAL A 29 25.20 1.55 -23.78
CA VAL A 29 24.51 0.28 -23.50
C VAL A 29 23.38 0.06 -24.51
N ASP A 30 23.77 -0.46 -25.68
CA ASP A 30 22.90 -1.25 -26.53
C ASP A 30 22.81 -2.65 -25.92
N LYS A 31 21.68 -3.00 -25.28
CA LYS A 31 21.23 -4.38 -25.01
C LYS A 31 19.72 -4.42 -24.82
N ASP A 32 19.08 -5.27 -25.62
CA ASP A 32 17.67 -5.59 -25.74
C ASP A 32 16.86 -5.55 -24.42
N ALA A 33 15.75 -4.80 -24.45
CA ALA A 33 14.81 -4.68 -23.34
C ALA A 33 14.11 -6.01 -22.97
N GLU A 34 14.27 -7.06 -23.78
CA GLU A 34 13.62 -8.36 -23.59
C GLU A 34 14.36 -9.31 -22.62
N GLU A 35 15.62 -9.01 -22.23
CA GLU A 35 16.35 -9.82 -21.23
C GLU A 35 16.20 -9.33 -19.78
N TYR A 36 15.70 -8.10 -19.57
CA TYR A 36 15.46 -7.56 -18.22
C TYR A 36 14.08 -7.89 -17.66
N PHE A 37 13.09 -8.09 -18.54
CA PHE A 37 11.74 -8.52 -18.15
C PHE A 37 11.61 -10.02 -18.36
N GLY A 38 12.41 -10.76 -17.59
CA GLY A 38 12.29 -12.21 -17.49
C GLY A 38 10.83 -12.62 -17.34
N LYS A 39 10.40 -13.55 -18.20
CA LYS A 39 9.16 -14.31 -18.11
C LYS A 39 8.80 -14.55 -16.64
N ASN A 40 7.51 -14.33 -16.32
CA ASN A 40 6.82 -14.45 -15.02
C ASN A 40 6.52 -13.12 -14.30
N MET A 41 5.90 -12.15 -14.99
CA MET A 41 5.20 -11.01 -14.35
C MET A 41 3.88 -11.42 -13.66
N ASN A 42 3.71 -12.69 -13.29
CA ASN A 42 2.45 -13.20 -12.72
C ASN A 42 2.58 -13.65 -11.25
N GLU A 43 3.68 -13.30 -10.59
CA GLU A 43 4.00 -13.75 -9.22
C GLU A 43 4.68 -12.67 -8.35
N PHE A 44 4.60 -11.41 -8.76
CA PHE A 44 5.09 -10.27 -7.98
C PHE A 44 3.89 -9.54 -7.36
N ASP A 45 3.36 -10.14 -6.29
CA ASP A 45 2.60 -9.44 -5.24
C ASP A 45 3.60 -8.54 -4.46
N ILE A 46 4.24 -7.60 -5.17
CA ILE A 46 5.07 -6.57 -4.56
C ILE A 46 4.09 -5.56 -3.99
N GLU A 47 4.06 -5.43 -2.67
CA GLU A 47 3.36 -4.37 -1.93
C GLU A 47 3.89 -2.99 -2.37
N THR A 48 3.49 -2.55 -3.56
CA THR A 48 4.06 -1.39 -4.25
C THR A 48 3.39 -0.14 -3.72
N TRP A 49 4.13 0.59 -2.89
CA TRP A 49 3.75 1.94 -2.49
C TRP A 49 3.88 2.89 -3.67
N GLU A 50 2.83 3.65 -3.93
CA GLU A 50 2.75 4.70 -4.93
C GLU A 50 2.78 6.07 -4.22
N THR A 51 3.58 7.01 -4.73
CA THR A 51 3.54 8.40 -4.25
C THR A 51 2.33 9.13 -4.83
N VAL A 52 1.50 9.71 -3.96
CA VAL A 52 0.33 10.51 -4.30
C VAL A 52 0.39 11.85 -3.58
N GLU A 53 -0.12 12.90 -4.20
CA GLU A 53 -0.22 14.23 -3.57
C GLU A 53 -1.46 14.28 -2.67
N TYR A 54 -1.28 14.71 -1.42
CA TYR A 54 -2.34 14.92 -0.44
C TYR A 54 -2.09 16.23 0.31
N GLU A 55 -3.05 17.16 0.27
CA GLU A 55 -2.97 18.48 0.91
C GLU A 55 -1.72 19.33 0.57
N GLY A 56 -1.04 19.02 -0.55
CA GLY A 56 0.18 19.71 -0.98
C GLY A 56 1.48 18.97 -0.57
N ASP A 57 1.35 17.85 0.14
CA ASP A 57 2.45 17.00 0.57
C ASP A 57 2.45 15.66 -0.19
N PRO A 58 3.62 15.16 -0.63
CA PRO A 58 3.72 13.83 -1.20
C PRO A 58 3.62 12.78 -0.08
N ILE A 59 2.65 11.88 -0.20
CA ILE A 59 2.46 10.73 0.70
C ILE A 59 2.55 9.44 -0.09
N GLN A 60 2.82 8.33 0.60
CA GLN A 60 2.82 7.00 -0.01
C GLN A 60 1.50 6.29 0.25
N ARG A 61 0.95 5.65 -0.79
CA ARG A 61 -0.27 4.87 -0.77
C ARG A 61 -0.04 3.47 -1.32
N ARG A 62 -0.59 2.44 -0.69
CA ARG A 62 -0.72 1.11 -1.29
C ARG A 62 -2.15 0.60 -1.22
N THR A 63 -2.51 -0.26 -2.14
CA THR A 63 -3.78 -0.99 -2.10
C THR A 63 -3.57 -2.34 -1.42
N VAL A 64 -4.42 -2.65 -0.45
CA VAL A 64 -4.44 -3.95 0.22
C VAL A 64 -5.79 -4.60 -0.07
N ALA A 65 -5.75 -5.78 -0.70
CA ALA A 65 -6.91 -6.64 -0.87
C ALA A 65 -6.97 -7.62 0.32
N LEU A 66 -8.13 -7.72 0.95
CA LEU A 66 -8.38 -8.58 2.10
C LEU A 66 -9.49 -9.56 1.75
N ASP A 67 -9.14 -10.85 1.76
CA ASP A 67 -10.04 -11.97 1.61
C ASP A 67 -10.54 -12.48 2.98
N ASP A 68 -11.60 -13.30 2.97
CA ASP A 68 -12.17 -13.94 4.16
C ASP A 68 -12.47 -12.98 5.31
N VAL A 69 -12.82 -11.73 4.97
CA VAL A 69 -13.26 -10.74 5.94
C VAL A 69 -14.62 -11.17 6.48
N VAL A 70 -14.73 -11.13 7.81
CA VAL A 70 -15.95 -11.41 8.57
C VAL A 70 -16.57 -10.11 9.07
N ALA A 71 -15.74 -9.15 9.50
CA ALA A 71 -16.19 -7.83 9.91
C ALA A 71 -15.08 -6.79 9.72
N ILE A 72 -15.51 -5.55 9.45
CA ILE A 72 -14.65 -4.36 9.52
C ILE A 72 -15.27 -3.41 10.52
N SER A 73 -14.45 -2.84 11.39
CA SER A 73 -14.87 -1.86 12.39
C SER A 73 -13.93 -0.68 12.36
N VAL A 74 -14.51 0.49 12.59
CA VAL A 74 -13.82 1.77 12.52
C VAL A 74 -13.97 2.39 13.92
N PRO A 75 -12.92 2.34 14.78
CA PRO A 75 -13.01 2.73 16.19
C PRO A 75 -13.43 4.20 16.33
N ASP A 76 -14.41 4.55 17.17
CA ASP A 76 -14.95 5.92 17.25
C ASP A 76 -13.88 6.98 17.53
N GLU A 77 -12.98 6.66 18.48
CA GLU A 77 -11.81 7.46 18.81
C GLU A 77 -10.62 7.09 17.92
N PRO A 78 -9.82 8.08 17.45
CA PRO A 78 -8.59 7.79 16.72
C PRO A 78 -7.62 7.01 17.60
N ALA A 79 -6.85 6.10 16.99
CA ALA A 79 -5.78 5.41 17.68
C ALA A 79 -4.65 6.40 18.04
N GLU A 80 -3.86 6.09 19.07
CA GLU A 80 -2.70 6.93 19.45
C GLU A 80 -1.69 7.08 18.29
N ASP A 81 -1.60 6.07 17.41
CA ASP A 81 -0.75 6.06 16.21
C ASP A 81 -1.44 6.59 14.95
N ASP A 82 -2.69 7.08 15.05
CA ASP A 82 -3.34 7.77 13.92
C ASP A 82 -2.72 9.15 13.72
N ASP A 83 -2.47 9.49 12.47
CA ASP A 83 -1.71 10.66 12.07
C ASP A 83 -2.68 11.56 11.32
N PRO A 84 -2.98 12.76 11.86
CA PRO A 84 -3.95 13.65 11.26
C PRO A 84 -3.51 14.18 9.88
N ASP A 85 -2.23 14.08 9.53
CA ASP A 85 -1.67 14.52 8.26
C ASP A 85 -1.79 13.44 7.16
N LEU A 86 -2.29 12.24 7.50
CA LEU A 86 -2.58 11.18 6.55
C LEU A 86 -4.09 10.98 6.36
N PRO A 87 -4.57 10.64 5.15
CA PRO A 87 -5.99 10.46 4.87
C PRO A 87 -6.59 9.16 5.43
N GLY A 88 -5.80 8.37 6.16
CA GLY A 88 -6.18 7.08 6.72
C GLY A 88 -6.52 7.16 8.20
N ARG A 89 -7.12 6.09 8.72
CA ARG A 89 -7.32 5.87 10.15
C ARG A 89 -7.12 4.41 10.49
N THR A 90 -6.91 4.12 11.75
CA THR A 90 -6.80 2.74 12.20
C THR A 90 -8.16 2.06 12.07
N ILE A 91 -8.20 0.92 11.38
CA ILE A 91 -9.38 0.07 11.27
C ILE A 91 -9.10 -1.29 11.88
N GLN A 92 -10.13 -1.91 12.45
CA GLN A 92 -10.10 -3.29 12.91
C GLN A 92 -10.72 -4.18 11.84
N VAL A 93 -9.98 -5.22 11.43
CA VAL A 93 -10.44 -6.23 10.49
C VAL A 93 -10.49 -7.56 11.24
N ARG A 94 -11.63 -8.25 11.13
CA ARG A 94 -11.79 -9.62 11.65
C ARG A 94 -11.90 -10.58 10.48
N THR A 95 -11.09 -11.62 10.51
CA THR A 95 -11.10 -12.74 9.57
C THR A 95 -11.41 -14.03 10.32
N GLY A 96 -11.57 -15.15 9.60
CA GLY A 96 -11.68 -16.47 10.24
C GLY A 96 -10.46 -16.86 11.09
N GLY A 97 -9.32 -16.18 10.91
CA GLY A 97 -8.08 -16.42 11.65
C GLY A 97 -7.88 -15.54 12.89
N GLY A 98 -8.75 -14.55 13.13
CA GLY A 98 -8.66 -13.65 14.28
C GLY A 98 -8.93 -12.20 13.93
N GLU A 99 -8.46 -11.30 14.78
CA GLU A 99 -8.55 -9.86 14.59
C GLU A 99 -7.18 -9.24 14.31
N THR A 100 -7.16 -8.24 13.43
CA THR A 100 -5.98 -7.44 13.12
C THR A 100 -6.35 -5.96 13.04
N PHE A 101 -5.40 -5.09 13.34
CA PHE A 101 -5.54 -3.65 13.19
C PHE A 101 -4.68 -3.19 12.01
N VAL A 102 -5.27 -2.38 11.14
CA VAL A 102 -4.56 -1.77 10.00
C VAL A 102 -4.52 -0.27 10.24
N SER A 103 -3.35 0.24 10.59
CA SER A 103 -3.11 1.66 10.80
C SER A 103 -3.17 2.43 9.49
N GLN A 104 -3.58 3.70 9.55
CA GLN A 104 -3.57 4.63 8.42
C GLN A 104 -4.30 4.07 7.19
N ALA A 105 -5.45 3.43 7.40
CA ALA A 105 -6.21 2.79 6.35
C ALA A 105 -7.49 3.56 6.00
N LYS A 106 -7.86 3.52 4.72
CA LYS A 106 -9.15 4.00 4.21
C LYS A 106 -9.84 2.86 3.48
N ILE A 107 -11.07 2.57 3.89
CA ILE A 107 -11.92 1.60 3.21
C ILE A 107 -12.32 2.19 1.85
N VAL A 108 -11.98 1.50 0.77
CA VAL A 108 -12.35 1.89 -0.60
C VAL A 108 -13.62 1.17 -0.99
N GLU A 109 -13.65 -0.14 -0.77
CA GLU A 109 -14.75 -1.00 -1.19
C GLU A 109 -14.86 -2.22 -0.27
N VAL A 110 -16.10 -2.65 -0.03
CA VAL A 110 -16.41 -3.87 0.70
C VAL A 110 -17.53 -4.60 -0.02
N GLN A 111 -17.32 -5.85 -0.38
CA GLN A 111 -18.29 -6.67 -1.09
C GLN A 111 -18.53 -7.99 -0.35
N ASP A 112 -19.80 -8.35 -0.18
CA ASP A 112 -20.14 -9.71 0.25
C ASP A 112 -19.97 -10.67 -0.94
N ALA A 113 -19.37 -11.83 -0.69
CA ALA A 113 -19.21 -12.86 -1.71
C ALA A 113 -20.53 -13.55 -2.07
N ASN A 114 -21.51 -13.50 -1.16
CA ASN A 114 -22.84 -14.07 -1.34
C ASN A 114 -23.92 -13.11 -0.80
N PRO A 115 -24.20 -12.00 -1.50
CA PRO A 115 -25.06 -10.92 -0.99
C PRO A 115 -26.53 -11.32 -0.83
N GLU A 116 -26.99 -12.41 -1.47
CA GLU A 116 -28.39 -12.81 -1.45
C GLU A 116 -28.76 -13.66 -0.22
N GLY A 117 -27.78 -14.27 0.46
CA GLY A 117 -28.02 -15.17 1.60
C GLY A 117 -28.83 -16.42 1.23
N THR A 118 -28.35 -17.61 1.58
CA THR A 118 -29.17 -18.84 1.53
C THR A 118 -30.10 -18.95 2.72
#